data_AF-A0A1R3HIN4-F1
#
_entry.id   AF-A0A1R3HIN4-F1
#
_cell.length_a   1.000
_cell.length_b   1.000
_cell.length_c   1.000
_cell.angle_alpha   90.00
_cell.angle_beta   90.00
_cell.angle_gamma   90.00
#
_symmetry.space_group_name_H-M   'P 1'
#
loop_
_entity.id
_entity.type
_entity.pdbx_description
1 polymer ?
#
loop_
_entity_poly.entity_id
_entity_poly.type
_entity_poly.pdbx_seq_one_letter_code
_entity_poly.pdbx_strand_id
1 'polypeptide(L)'
;MLDSDGVKAPASDTDTITLSELNTEELESLLEFLYTGTLPIDKLEKHVYSLYVAADKYEIPYLHETCERYMLKTLNTSNVVDVLEISEAHSNKKMKEATLNFIVSNMKDVVSTLKYEDFASSNPNLCLQITRAFVNANANFCQGWHSQGGVLRSKNLGSLLFCYQFPGNM
;
A
#
# COMPACT_ATOMS: atom_id res chain seq x y z
N MET A 1 -6.19 59.32 32.38
CA MET A 1 -5.06 58.47 32.82
C MET A 1 -5.71 57.24 33.46
N LEU A 2 -5.98 56.14 32.76
CA LEU A 2 -5.17 55.46 31.76
C LEU A 2 -6.08 54.97 30.63
N ASP A 3 -5.73 55.32 29.39
CA ASP A 3 -6.37 54.79 28.20
C ASP A 3 -5.95 53.32 28.03
N SER A 4 -6.93 52.42 28.10
CA SER A 4 -6.73 50.99 27.88
C SER A 4 -6.74 50.71 26.39
N ASP A 5 -5.66 51.09 25.71
CA ASP A 5 -5.38 50.67 24.35
C ASP A 5 -4.98 49.19 24.36
N GLY A 6 -5.99 48.33 24.35
CA GLY A 6 -5.84 46.95 23.92
C GLY A 6 -5.47 46.95 22.45
N VAL A 7 -4.18 47.06 22.15
CA VAL A 7 -3.61 46.75 20.83
C VAL A 7 -3.90 45.27 20.57
N LYS A 8 -5.07 44.99 20.00
CA LYS A 8 -5.27 43.78 19.23
C LYS A 8 -4.33 43.93 18.05
N ALA A 9 -3.17 43.25 18.15
CA ALA A 9 -2.24 43.18 17.04
C ALA A 9 -3.04 42.84 15.77
N PRO A 10 -2.79 43.54 14.65
CA PRO A 10 -3.41 43.16 13.39
C PRO A 10 -3.07 41.68 13.15
N ALA A 11 -4.06 40.89 12.75
CA ALA A 11 -3.86 39.47 12.45
C ALA A 11 -2.72 39.37 11.43
N SER A 12 -1.55 38.99 11.92
CA SER A 12 -0.42 38.64 11.09
C SER A 12 -0.84 37.41 10.29
N ASP A 13 -0.52 37.36 9.00
CA ASP A 13 -0.71 36.20 8.11
C ASP A 13 0.17 34.99 8.55
N THR A 14 0.23 34.71 9.85
CA THR A 14 1.13 33.73 10.49
C THR A 14 0.42 32.79 11.46
N ASP A 15 -0.91 32.86 11.61
CA ASP A 15 -1.68 31.99 12.52
C ASP A 15 -2.48 30.89 11.79
N THR A 16 -2.40 30.81 10.47
CA THR A 16 -3.12 29.81 9.66
C THR A 16 -2.15 28.87 8.96
N ILE A 17 -2.36 27.56 9.16
CA ILE A 17 -1.62 26.50 8.48
C ILE A 17 -2.54 25.86 7.45
N THR A 18 -2.11 25.85 6.19
CA THR A 18 -2.87 25.25 5.07
C THR A 18 -2.39 23.83 4.83
N LEU A 19 -3.31 22.86 4.92
CA LEU A 19 -3.05 21.43 4.70
C LEU A 19 -3.70 21.02 3.38
N SER A 20 -2.97 21.12 2.27
CA SER A 20 -3.52 20.99 0.92
C SER A 20 -3.85 19.56 0.50
N GLU A 21 -3.29 18.57 1.19
CA GLU A 21 -3.48 17.15 0.89
C GLU A 21 -4.70 16.51 1.57
N LEU A 22 -5.37 17.23 2.47
CA LEU A 22 -6.53 16.75 3.20
C LEU A 22 -7.76 17.57 2.86
N ASN A 23 -8.88 16.89 2.60
CA ASN A 23 -10.19 17.51 2.61
C ASN A 23 -10.68 17.74 4.05
N THR A 24 -11.80 18.45 4.21
CA THR A 24 -12.34 18.79 5.54
C THR A 24 -12.60 17.55 6.41
N GLU A 25 -13.16 16.47 5.84
CA GLU A 25 -13.48 15.25 6.59
C GLU A 25 -12.22 14.45 6.99
N GLU A 26 -11.21 14.43 6.12
CA GLU A 26 -9.92 13.81 6.36
C GLU A 26 -9.14 14.57 7.43
N LEU A 27 -9.19 15.91 7.40
CA LEU A 27 -8.59 16.76 8.41
C LEU A 27 -9.27 16.56 9.76
N GLU A 28 -10.60 16.52 9.80
CA GLU A 28 -11.34 16.20 11.03
C GLU A 28 -10.94 14.84 11.59
N SER A 29 -10.76 13.82 10.74
CA SER A 29 -10.31 12.49 11.14
C SER A 29 -8.88 12.50 11.68
N LEU A 30 -7.98 13.25 11.03
CA LEU A 30 -6.60 13.43 11.51
C LEU A 30 -6.57 14.12 12.88
N LEU A 31 -7.34 15.20 13.05
CA LEU A 31 -7.43 15.92 14.31
C LEU A 31 -8.01 15.04 15.42
N GLU A 32 -9.08 14.30 15.14
CA GLU A 32 -9.64 13.35 16.10
C GLU A 32 -8.60 12.33 16.56
N PHE A 33 -7.82 11.77 15.62
CA PHE A 33 -6.73 10.86 15.97
C PHE A 33 -5.65 11.55 16.82
N LEU A 34 -5.25 12.78 16.49
CA LEU A 34 -4.24 13.52 17.25
C LEU A 34 -4.67 13.82 18.69
N TYR A 35 -5.95 14.15 18.90
CA TYR A 35 -6.49 14.47 20.23
C TYR A 35 -6.81 13.23 21.07
N THR A 36 -7.27 12.14 20.44
CA THR A 36 -7.74 10.94 21.18
C THR A 36 -6.75 9.78 21.17
N GLY A 37 -5.79 9.79 20.23
CA GLY A 37 -4.86 8.70 19.98
C GLY A 37 -5.48 7.48 19.29
N THR A 38 -6.76 7.53 18.89
CA THR A 38 -7.45 6.42 18.23
C THR A 38 -8.41 6.93 17.16
N LEU A 39 -8.77 6.09 16.20
CA LEU A 39 -9.79 6.41 15.20
C LEU A 39 -10.75 5.22 15.03
N PRO A 40 -12.07 5.45 14.93
CA PRO A 40 -13.02 4.41 14.55
C PRO A 40 -12.63 3.75 13.23
N ILE A 41 -12.89 2.44 13.11
CA ILE A 41 -12.48 1.64 11.95
C ILE A 41 -13.13 2.16 10.66
N ASP A 42 -14.38 2.58 10.75
CA ASP A 42 -15.20 3.16 9.69
C ASP A 42 -14.60 4.45 9.12
N LYS A 43 -14.08 5.35 9.98
CA LYS A 43 -13.36 6.55 9.53
C LYS A 43 -11.99 6.21 8.95
N LEU A 44 -11.29 5.26 9.58
CA LEU A 44 -10.00 4.79 9.11
C LEU A 44 -10.12 4.18 7.70
N GLU A 45 -11.09 3.30 7.48
CA GLU A 45 -11.35 2.66 6.19
C GLU A 45 -11.58 3.68 5.07
N LYS A 46 -12.41 4.68 5.36
CA LYS A 46 -12.78 5.71 4.39
C LYS A 46 -11.62 6.60 3.98
N HIS A 47 -10.71 6.89 4.92
CA HIS A 47 -9.66 7.90 4.75
C HIS A 47 -8.24 7.33 4.87
N VAL A 48 -8.05 6.01 4.84
CA VAL A 48 -6.77 5.36 5.17
C VAL A 48 -5.61 5.88 4.32
N TYR A 49 -5.83 6.09 3.02
CA TYR A 49 -4.78 6.52 2.10
C TYR A 49 -4.36 7.97 2.38
N SER A 50 -5.31 8.89 2.51
CA SER A 50 -5.03 10.30 2.82
C SER A 50 -4.39 10.46 4.20
N LEU A 51 -4.87 9.69 5.19
CA LEU A 51 -4.28 9.65 6.53
C LEU A 51 -2.87 9.06 6.53
N TYR A 52 -2.58 8.04 5.71
CA TYR A 52 -1.24 7.50 5.57
C TYR A 52 -0.27 8.52 4.98
N VAL A 53 -0.67 9.21 3.91
CA VAL A 53 0.13 10.27 3.27
C VAL A 53 0.38 11.43 4.25
N ALA A 54 -0.64 11.85 4.99
CA ALA A 54 -0.49 12.88 6.01
C ALA A 54 0.40 12.41 7.18
N ALA A 55 0.27 11.16 7.61
CA ALA A 55 1.10 10.61 8.67
C ALA A 55 2.58 10.57 8.29
N ASP A 56 2.90 10.27 7.02
CA ASP A 56 4.27 10.33 6.50
C ASP A 56 4.75 11.79 6.42
N LYS A 57 3.94 12.69 5.85
CA LYS A 57 4.27 14.11 5.68
C LYS A 57 4.48 14.88 6.99
N TYR A 58 3.66 14.60 8.00
CA TYR A 58 3.72 15.25 9.32
C TYR A 58 4.51 14.46 10.35
N GLU A 59 5.19 13.39 9.94
CA GLU A 59 6.01 12.54 10.80
C GLU A 59 5.23 12.09 12.06
N ILE A 60 4.10 11.40 11.84
CA ILE A 60 3.27 10.81 12.91
C ILE A 60 3.41 9.27 12.83
N PRO A 61 4.48 8.67 13.39
CA PRO A 61 4.80 7.26 13.18
C PRO A 61 3.68 6.31 13.62
N TYR A 62 2.98 6.65 14.70
CA TYR A 62 1.93 5.82 15.24
C TYR A 62 0.70 5.74 14.32
N LEU A 63 0.32 6.84 13.67
CA LEU A 63 -0.73 6.83 12.65
C LEU A 63 -0.28 6.08 11.41
N HIS A 64 0.96 6.32 10.97
CA HIS A 64 1.55 5.67 9.81
C HIS A 64 1.54 4.15 9.95
N GLU A 65 2.01 3.61 11.08
CA GLU A 65 1.99 2.16 11.36
C GLU A 65 0.56 1.61 11.46
N THR A 66 -0.36 2.39 12.04
CA THR A 66 -1.78 1.99 12.15
C THR A 66 -2.42 1.84 10.77
N CYS A 67 -2.21 2.81 9.88
CA CYS A 67 -2.69 2.78 8.50
C CYS A 67 -2.03 1.64 7.70
N GLU A 68 -0.71 1.44 7.81
CA GLU A 68 0.01 0.34 7.16
C GLU A 68 -0.57 -1.02 7.57
N ARG A 69 -0.73 -1.25 8.87
CA ARG A 69 -1.28 -2.49 9.39
C ARG A 69 -2.72 -2.72 8.93
N TYR A 70 -3.52 -1.65 8.86
CA TYR A 70 -4.88 -1.73 8.37
C TYR A 70 -4.91 -2.13 6.88
N MET A 71 -4.16 -1.45 6.01
CA MET A 71 -4.10 -1.74 4.57
C MET A 71 -3.64 -3.17 4.30
N LEU A 72 -2.63 -3.65 5.01
CA LEU A 72 -2.16 -5.03 4.87
C LEU A 72 -3.19 -6.07 5.33
N LYS A 73 -4.00 -5.73 6.35
CA LYS A 73 -5.06 -6.61 6.86
C LYS A 73 -6.28 -6.67 5.95
N THR A 74 -6.62 -5.57 5.27
CA THR A 74 -7.78 -5.46 4.38
C THR A 74 -7.44 -5.63 2.89
N LEU A 75 -6.21 -6.08 2.61
CA LEU A 75 -5.71 -6.32 1.26
C LEU A 75 -6.59 -7.32 0.50
N ASN A 76 -7.01 -6.93 -0.70
CA ASN A 76 -7.89 -7.68 -1.59
C ASN A 76 -7.55 -7.40 -3.06
N THR A 77 -8.12 -8.16 -3.99
CA THR A 77 -7.81 -8.03 -5.42
C THR A 77 -8.18 -6.66 -6.01
N SER A 78 -9.11 -5.92 -5.39
CA SER A 78 -9.56 -4.61 -5.86
C SER A 78 -8.71 -3.45 -5.33
N ASN A 79 -8.04 -3.59 -4.18
CA ASN A 79 -7.22 -2.52 -3.58
C ASN A 79 -5.70 -2.77 -3.67
N VAL A 80 -5.28 -3.99 -3.99
CA VAL A 80 -3.86 -4.38 -3.95
C VAL A 80 -2.96 -3.53 -4.86
N VAL A 81 -3.48 -3.06 -6.00
CA VAL A 81 -2.75 -2.18 -6.91
C VAL A 81 -2.54 -0.78 -6.31
N ASP A 82 -3.54 -0.20 -5.65
CA ASP A 82 -3.40 1.10 -4.97
C ASP A 82 -2.37 1.00 -3.83
N VAL A 83 -2.47 -0.07 -3.03
CA VAL A 83 -1.54 -0.30 -1.91
C VAL A 83 -0.12 -0.50 -2.43
N LEU A 84 0.06 -1.09 -3.62
CA LEU A 84 1.37 -1.22 -4.26
C LEU A 84 1.92 0.14 -4.68
N GLU A 85 1.12 0.99 -5.32
CA GLU A 85 1.52 2.35 -5.70
C GLU A 85 1.94 3.17 -4.50
N ILE A 86 1.17 3.13 -3.41
CA ILE A 86 1.47 3.83 -2.17
C ILE A 86 2.76 3.27 -1.54
N SER A 87 2.92 1.95 -1.52
CA SER A 87 4.14 1.35 -0.97
C SER A 87 5.40 1.77 -1.75
N GLU A 88 5.28 1.98 -3.07
CA GLU A 88 6.38 2.47 -3.89
C GLU A 88 6.63 3.96 -3.66
N ALA A 89 5.57 4.77 -3.63
CA ALA A 89 5.67 6.21 -3.43
C ALA A 89 6.37 6.58 -2.11
N HIS A 90 6.08 5.83 -1.05
CA HIS A 90 6.66 6.04 0.29
C HIS A 90 7.85 5.12 0.59
N SER A 91 8.37 4.39 -0.42
CA SER A 91 9.52 3.48 -0.28
C SER A 91 9.39 2.45 0.86
N ASN A 92 8.17 2.05 1.21
CA ASN A 92 7.91 1.07 2.26
C ASN A 92 8.13 -0.35 1.72
N LYS A 93 9.35 -0.86 1.91
CA LYS A 93 9.77 -2.18 1.42
C LYS A 93 8.94 -3.33 1.97
N LYS A 94 8.56 -3.28 3.26
CA LYS A 94 7.81 -4.38 3.90
C LYS A 94 6.41 -4.48 3.33
N MET A 95 5.70 -3.34 3.25
CA MET A 95 4.38 -3.28 2.65
C MET A 95 4.44 -3.70 1.18
N LYS A 96 5.43 -3.22 0.43
CA LYS A 96 5.63 -3.58 -0.98
C LYS A 96 5.83 -5.07 -1.18
N GLU A 97 6.70 -5.71 -0.41
CA GLU A 97 6.94 -7.16 -0.49
C GLU A 97 5.67 -7.96 -0.17
N ALA A 98 4.94 -7.59 0.88
CA ALA A 98 3.68 -8.24 1.24
C ALA A 98 2.63 -8.11 0.13
N THR A 99 2.50 -6.92 -0.46
CA THR A 99 1.57 -6.63 -1.56
C THR A 99 1.96 -7.41 -2.81
N LEU A 100 3.24 -7.43 -3.20
CA LEU A 100 3.71 -8.23 -4.33
C LEU A 100 3.44 -9.72 -4.13
N ASN A 101 3.66 -10.26 -2.94
CA ASN A 101 3.37 -11.66 -2.62
C ASN A 101 1.87 -11.98 -2.75
N PHE A 102 1.00 -11.06 -2.33
CA PHE A 102 -0.45 -11.20 -2.51
C PHE A 102 -0.83 -11.21 -4.00
N ILE A 103 -0.26 -10.30 -4.79
CA ILE A 103 -0.48 -10.23 -6.24
C ILE A 103 -0.03 -11.53 -6.91
N VAL A 104 1.17 -12.01 -6.62
CA VAL A 104 1.70 -13.26 -7.19
C VAL A 104 0.80 -14.46 -6.87
N SER A 105 0.26 -14.51 -5.64
CA SER A 105 -0.66 -15.58 -5.21
C SER A 105 -2.03 -15.53 -5.90
N ASN A 106 -2.49 -14.34 -6.29
CA ASN A 106 -3.80 -14.10 -6.90
C ASN A 106 -3.68 -13.49 -8.31
N MET A 107 -2.57 -13.77 -9.00
CA MET A 107 -2.16 -13.05 -10.22
C MET A 107 -3.23 -13.09 -11.30
N LYS A 108 -3.90 -14.24 -11.45
CA LYS A 108 -4.97 -14.45 -12.43
C LYS A 108 -6.15 -13.51 -12.20
N ASP A 109 -6.57 -13.36 -10.95
CA ASP A 109 -7.74 -12.56 -10.60
C ASP A 109 -7.40 -11.08 -10.69
N VAL A 110 -6.21 -10.67 -10.23
CA VAL A 110 -5.75 -9.28 -10.27
C VAL A 110 -5.60 -8.77 -11.71
N VAL A 111 -4.91 -9.51 -12.59
CA VAL A 111 -4.64 -9.08 -13.98
C VAL A 111 -5.91 -9.00 -14.81
N SER A 112 -6.95 -9.76 -14.45
CA SER A 112 -8.24 -9.73 -15.15
C SER A 112 -9.11 -8.50 -14.82
N THR A 113 -8.71 -7.67 -13.86
CA THR A 113 -9.49 -6.48 -13.48
C THR A 113 -9.17 -5.28 -14.37
N LEU A 114 -10.19 -4.49 -14.72
CA LEU A 114 -10.01 -3.21 -15.44
C LEU A 114 -9.04 -2.27 -14.70
N LYS A 115 -9.09 -2.30 -13.37
CA LYS A 115 -8.20 -1.51 -12.52
C LYS A 115 -6.72 -1.83 -12.75
N TYR A 116 -6.40 -3.10 -13.00
CA TYR A 116 -5.04 -3.50 -13.34
C TYR A 116 -4.63 -3.00 -14.72
N GLU A 117 -5.55 -2.91 -15.70
CA GLU A 117 -5.26 -2.37 -17.03
C GLU A 117 -4.90 -0.87 -16.97
N ASP A 118 -5.67 -0.09 -16.20
CA ASP A 118 -5.40 1.33 -15.96
C ASP A 118 -4.06 1.53 -15.22
N PHE A 119 -3.85 0.73 -14.18
CA PHE A 119 -2.59 0.69 -13.44
C PHE A 119 -1.40 0.35 -14.33
N ALA A 120 -1.55 -0.64 -15.21
CA ALA A 120 -0.46 -1.11 -16.07
C ALA A 120 -0.06 -0.07 -17.12
N SER A 121 -1.04 0.68 -17.60
CA SER A 121 -0.80 1.80 -18.53
C SER A 121 -0.06 2.95 -17.85
N SER A 122 -0.39 3.23 -16.58
CA SER A 122 0.19 4.34 -15.81
C SER A 122 1.54 4.00 -15.18
N ASN A 123 1.78 2.73 -14.83
CA ASN A 123 2.91 2.29 -14.03
C ASN A 123 3.67 1.08 -14.63
N PRO A 124 4.27 1.22 -15.83
CA PRO A 124 4.95 0.10 -16.50
C PRO A 124 6.11 -0.48 -15.66
N ASN A 125 6.79 0.36 -14.87
CA ASN A 125 7.86 -0.08 -13.98
C ASN A 125 7.34 -1.01 -12.86
N LEU A 126 6.17 -0.73 -12.28
CA LEU A 126 5.58 -1.59 -11.25
C LEU A 126 5.10 -2.92 -11.85
N CYS A 127 4.54 -2.91 -13.07
CA CYS A 127 4.22 -4.14 -13.79
C CYS A 127 5.45 -5.04 -14.03
N LEU A 128 6.59 -4.44 -14.37
CA LEU A 128 7.83 -5.18 -14.50
C LEU A 128 8.26 -5.81 -13.17
N GLN A 129 8.09 -5.11 -12.05
CA GLN A 129 8.38 -5.64 -10.72
C GLN A 129 7.46 -6.80 -10.34
N ILE A 130 6.16 -6.67 -10.61
CA ILE A 130 5.18 -7.75 -10.45
C ILE A 130 5.58 -8.97 -11.29
N THR A 131 5.90 -8.76 -12.57
CA THR A 131 6.30 -9.84 -13.49
C THR A 131 7.57 -10.55 -12.99
N ARG A 132 8.57 -9.80 -12.53
CA ARG A 132 9.80 -10.36 -11.93
C ARG A 132 9.49 -11.17 -10.67
N ALA A 133 8.66 -10.64 -9.78
CA ALA A 133 8.24 -11.33 -8.56
C ALA A 133 7.52 -12.65 -8.89
N PHE A 134 6.63 -12.64 -9.88
CA PHE A 134 5.92 -13.82 -10.35
C PHE A 134 6.86 -14.89 -10.95
N VAL A 135 7.80 -14.49 -11.82
CA VAL A 135 8.79 -15.40 -12.41
C VAL A 135 9.68 -16.01 -11.33
N ASN A 136 10.18 -15.20 -10.39
CA ASN A 136 11.04 -15.67 -9.31
C ASN A 136 10.34 -16.65 -8.37
N ALA A 137 9.06 -16.39 -8.04
CA ALA A 137 8.27 -17.31 -7.22
C ALA A 137 8.11 -18.68 -7.89
N ASN A 138 7.89 -18.72 -9.20
CA ASN A 138 7.79 -19.97 -9.97
C ASN A 138 9.14 -20.69 -10.13
N ALA A 139 10.25 -19.95 -10.31
CA ALA A 139 11.58 -20.54 -10.38
C ALA A 139 11.99 -21.23 -9.07
N ASN A 140 11.72 -20.58 -7.92
CA ASN A 140 11.97 -21.16 -6.59
C ASN A 140 11.16 -22.44 -6.35
N PHE A 141 9.97 -22.56 -6.93
CA PHE A 141 9.16 -23.77 -6.85
C PHE A 141 9.82 -24.96 -7.55
N CYS A 142 10.33 -24.79 -8.78
CA CYS A 142 11.03 -25.88 -9.48
C CYS A 142 12.36 -26.27 -8.78
N GLN A 143 13.10 -25.30 -8.19
CA GLN A 143 14.31 -25.59 -7.41
C GLN A 143 14.00 -26.38 -6.12
N GLY A 144 12.93 -26.02 -5.40
CA GLY A 144 12.46 -26.76 -4.23
C GLY A 144 12.02 -28.19 -4.57
N TRP A 145 11.44 -28.40 -5.75
CA TRP A 145 11.08 -29.73 -6.27
C TRP A 145 12.29 -30.64 -6.46
N HIS A 146 13.39 -30.12 -7.04
CA HIS A 146 14.63 -30.88 -7.22
C HIS A 146 15.30 -31.23 -5.88
N SER A 147 15.23 -30.34 -4.89
CA SER A 147 15.86 -30.56 -3.59
C SER A 147 15.08 -31.47 -2.63
N GLN A 148 13.75 -31.61 -2.78
CA GLN A 148 12.92 -32.36 -1.82
C GLN A 148 12.15 -33.56 -2.40
N GLY A 149 12.43 -33.98 -3.63
CA GLY A 149 11.93 -35.27 -4.13
C GLY A 149 10.40 -35.37 -4.22
N GLY A 150 9.73 -34.36 -4.76
CA GLY A 150 8.35 -34.50 -5.26
C GLY A 150 7.22 -34.59 -4.23
N VAL A 151 7.38 -34.04 -3.02
CA VAL A 151 6.30 -34.00 -2.00
C VAL A 151 5.72 -32.59 -1.85
N LEU A 152 5.39 -31.92 -2.96
CA LEU A 152 4.63 -30.65 -2.90
C LEU A 152 3.29 -30.83 -3.62
N ARG A 153 2.23 -30.87 -2.81
CA ARG A 153 0.82 -30.83 -3.20
C ARG A 153 0.52 -29.46 -3.83
N SER A 154 0.91 -29.27 -5.09
CA SER A 154 0.55 -28.07 -5.85
C SER A 154 -0.97 -28.02 -6.02
N LYS A 155 -1.59 -26.91 -5.63
CA LYS A 155 -3.01 -26.62 -5.95
C LYS A 155 -3.21 -26.17 -7.40
N ASN A 156 -2.13 -26.03 -8.18
CA ASN A 156 -2.18 -25.45 -9.51
C ASN A 156 -1.47 -26.37 -10.52
N LEU A 157 -2.26 -27.04 -11.37
CA LEU A 157 -1.73 -27.91 -12.44
C LEU A 157 -0.83 -27.13 -13.42
N GLY A 158 -1.01 -25.81 -13.55
CA GLY A 158 -0.17 -24.97 -14.40
C GLY A 158 1.30 -24.93 -13.99
N SER A 159 1.60 -24.98 -12.68
CA SER A 159 2.96 -24.98 -12.16
C SER A 159 3.70 -26.29 -12.46
N LEU A 160 2.97 -27.41 -12.50
CA LEU A 160 3.52 -28.72 -12.88
C LEU A 160 3.87 -28.77 -14.37
N LEU A 161 3.04 -28.16 -15.22
CA LEU A 161 3.31 -28.02 -16.66
C LEU A 161 4.57 -27.18 -16.92
N PHE A 162 4.82 -26.13 -16.13
CA PHE A 162 6.02 -25.29 -16.31
C PHE A 162 7.32 -26.06 -16.03
N CYS A 163 7.36 -26.91 -14.99
CA CYS A 163 8.54 -27.76 -14.75
C CYS A 163 8.61 -28.97 -15.73
N TYR A 164 7.51 -29.39 -16.36
CA TYR A 164 7.51 -30.45 -17.39
C TYR A 164 7.89 -29.97 -18.80
N GLN A 165 7.61 -28.70 -19.14
CA GLN A 165 7.81 -28.16 -20.50
C GLN A 165 9.23 -27.65 -20.76
N PHE A 166 10.06 -27.45 -19.72
CA PHE A 166 11.46 -27.01 -19.86
C PHE A 166 12.46 -27.98 -19.19
N PRO A 167 12.66 -29.21 -19.71
CA PRO A 167 13.71 -30.10 -19.23
C PRO A 167 15.05 -29.87 -19.94
N GLY A 168 15.40 -28.65 -20.36
CA GLY A 168 16.64 -28.45 -21.11
C GLY A 168 17.03 -26.99 -21.35
N ASN A 169 17.91 -26.48 -20.50
CA ASN A 169 19.15 -25.79 -20.90
C ASN A 169 20.01 -25.59 -19.64
N MET A 170 20.77 -26.64 -19.31
CA MET A 170 22.13 -26.48 -18.80
C MET A 170 23.07 -26.26 -19.98
#